data_AF-A0A3B9HAT1-F1
#
_entry.id   AF-A0A3B9HAT1-F1
#
_cell.length_a   1.000
_cell.length_b   1.000
_cell.length_c   1.000
_cell.angle_alpha   90.00
_cell.angle_beta   90.00
_cell.angle_gamma   90.00
#
_symmetry.space_group_name_H-M   'P 1'
#
loop_
_entity.id
_entity.type
_entity.pdbx_description
1 polymer ?
#
loop_
_entity_poly.entity_id
_entity_poly.type
_entity_poly.pdbx_seq_one_letter_code
_entity_poly.pdbx_strand_id
1 'polypeptide(L)'
;MEIMEAKTGYEAELQNWVSKERATVSLINSVGTLMYDQGVELVFFRNHLVDLGVNEVLNLFDYADNVVQKHIDAHTTAKVAKVMRSMDLAPSKLDIGKLTKQYLEKKEEYASVEDFLSTTLSDFIGKDKHKFEPRDVVLYGFGRIGRLAARELIKQAGKGQQLRLRAIVTR
;
A
#
# COMPACT_ATOMS: atom_id res chain seq x y z
N MET A 1 -12.87 2.41 -43.31
CA MET A 1 -11.55 2.28 -42.65
C MET A 1 -11.63 2.72 -41.19
N GLU A 2 -12.21 3.91 -40.91
CA GLU A 2 -12.44 4.44 -39.56
C GLU A 2 -13.17 3.51 -38.58
N ILE A 3 -14.22 2.79 -38.99
CA ILE A 3 -14.99 1.91 -38.08
C ILE A 3 -14.15 0.73 -37.58
N MET A 4 -13.19 0.27 -38.40
CA MET A 4 -12.32 -0.87 -38.07
C MET A 4 -11.16 -0.42 -37.18
N GLU A 5 -10.62 0.79 -37.40
CA GLU A 5 -9.66 1.44 -36.50
C GLU A 5 -10.28 1.75 -35.12
N ALA A 6 -11.49 2.29 -35.07
CA ALA A 6 -12.17 2.60 -33.80
C ALA A 6 -12.47 1.35 -32.97
N LYS A 7 -12.84 0.23 -33.63
CA LYS A 7 -13.06 -1.06 -32.97
C LYS A 7 -11.77 -1.64 -32.40
N THR A 8 -10.66 -1.50 -33.13
CA THR A 8 -9.33 -1.95 -32.70
C THR A 8 -8.79 -1.09 -31.54
N GLY A 9 -9.05 0.23 -31.56
CA GLY A 9 -8.67 1.16 -30.49
C GLY A 9 -9.43 0.89 -29.18
N TYR A 10 -10.75 0.71 -29.24
CA TYR A 10 -11.57 0.36 -28.07
C TYR A 10 -11.10 -0.95 -27.42
N GLU A 11 -10.86 -1.99 -28.22
CA GLU A 11 -10.39 -3.28 -27.69
C GLU A 11 -9.03 -3.14 -27.00
N ALA A 12 -8.10 -2.36 -27.55
CA ALA A 12 -6.80 -2.10 -26.94
C ALA A 12 -6.91 -1.32 -25.62
N GLU A 13 -7.74 -0.27 -25.57
CA GLU A 13 -8.00 0.49 -24.34
C GLU A 13 -8.65 -0.37 -23.26
N LEU A 14 -9.62 -1.21 -23.64
CA LEU A 14 -10.27 -2.15 -22.73
C LEU A 14 -9.26 -3.15 -22.16
N GLN A 15 -8.38 -3.72 -23.00
CA GLN A 15 -7.33 -4.63 -22.54
C GLN A 15 -6.36 -3.94 -21.58
N ASN A 16 -5.96 -2.70 -21.87
CA ASN A 16 -5.10 -1.91 -20.98
C ASN A 16 -5.79 -1.65 -19.64
N TRP A 17 -7.07 -1.28 -19.66
CA TRP A 17 -7.84 -1.05 -18.44
C TRP A 17 -7.97 -2.32 -17.59
N VAL A 18 -8.34 -3.46 -18.19
CA VAL A 18 -8.40 -4.76 -17.51
C VAL A 18 -7.03 -5.16 -16.95
N SER A 19 -5.95 -4.89 -17.68
CA SER A 19 -4.58 -5.16 -17.23
C SER A 19 -4.22 -4.31 -16.00
N LYS A 20 -4.55 -3.01 -16.02
CA LYS A 20 -4.36 -2.08 -14.89
C LYS A 20 -5.16 -2.54 -13.67
N GLU A 21 -6.42 -2.95 -13.85
CA GLU A 21 -7.24 -3.49 -12.75
C GLU A 21 -6.62 -4.75 -12.13
N ARG A 22 -6.15 -5.70 -12.96
CA ARG A 22 -5.49 -6.92 -12.46
C ARG A 22 -4.24 -6.60 -11.65
N ALA A 23 -3.44 -5.64 -12.10
CA ALA A 23 -2.28 -5.18 -11.35
C ALA A 23 -2.68 -4.58 -9.99
N THR A 24 -3.73 -3.77 -9.96
CA THR A 24 -4.27 -3.20 -8.72
C THR A 24 -4.80 -4.28 -7.77
N VAL A 25 -5.48 -5.30 -8.27
CA VAL A 25 -5.90 -6.46 -7.45
C VAL A 25 -4.69 -7.17 -6.84
N SER A 26 -3.63 -7.38 -7.64
CA SER A 26 -2.38 -7.98 -7.15
C SER A 26 -1.70 -7.10 -6.08
N LEU A 27 -1.76 -5.77 -6.23
CA LEU A 27 -1.25 -4.83 -5.25
C LEU A 27 -2.05 -4.93 -3.93
N ILE A 28 -3.38 -4.87 -3.99
CA ILE A 28 -4.26 -4.98 -2.81
C ILE A 28 -4.03 -6.31 -2.07
N ASN A 29 -3.88 -7.42 -2.80
CA ASN A 29 -3.55 -8.71 -2.21
C ASN A 29 -2.21 -8.66 -1.44
N SER A 30 -1.20 -8.03 -2.03
CA SER A 30 0.12 -7.88 -1.40
C SER A 30 0.05 -6.98 -0.17
N VAL A 31 -0.71 -5.88 -0.23
CA VAL A 31 -0.95 -4.96 0.90
C VAL A 31 -1.57 -5.71 2.08
N GLY A 32 -2.65 -6.47 1.85
CA GLY A 32 -3.30 -7.26 2.89
C GLY A 32 -2.36 -8.31 3.47
N THR A 33 -1.64 -9.05 2.62
CA THR A 33 -0.69 -10.08 3.05
C THR A 33 0.43 -9.49 3.91
N LEU A 34 1.06 -8.41 3.46
CA LEU A 34 2.13 -7.72 4.22
C LEU A 34 1.63 -7.25 5.59
N MET A 35 0.43 -6.66 5.65
CA MET A 35 -0.14 -6.16 6.89
C MET A 35 -0.46 -7.30 7.87
N TYR A 36 -1.15 -8.34 7.41
CA TYR A 36 -1.66 -9.40 8.27
C TYR A 36 -0.67 -10.53 8.55
N ASP A 37 0.34 -10.76 7.69
CA ASP A 37 1.33 -11.83 7.87
C ASP A 37 2.67 -11.30 8.39
N GLN A 38 3.00 -10.04 8.13
CA GLN A 38 4.31 -9.46 8.50
C GLN A 38 4.20 -8.20 9.37
N GLY A 39 3.00 -7.65 9.57
CA GLY A 39 2.84 -6.38 10.31
C GLY A 39 3.40 -5.18 9.55
N VAL A 40 3.53 -5.28 8.23
CA VAL A 40 4.04 -4.22 7.36
C VAL A 40 2.85 -3.47 6.77
N GLU A 41 2.63 -2.24 7.23
CA GLU A 41 1.61 -1.35 6.70
C GLU A 41 2.13 -0.62 5.47
N LEU A 42 1.46 -0.78 4.33
CA LEU A 42 1.75 -0.01 3.12
C LEU A 42 0.85 1.22 3.02
N VAL A 43 1.48 2.36 2.72
CA VAL A 43 0.80 3.60 2.34
C VAL A 43 1.24 4.05 0.94
N PHE A 44 0.39 4.78 0.24
CA PHE A 44 0.65 5.35 -1.07
C PHE A 44 0.63 6.86 -0.99
N PHE A 45 1.82 7.48 -0.98
CA PHE A 45 1.98 8.92 -0.77
C PHE A 45 1.19 9.43 0.43
N ARG A 46 1.35 8.76 1.57
CA ARG A 46 0.64 8.99 2.85
C ARG A 46 -0.83 8.55 2.92
N ASN A 47 -1.42 8.07 1.83
CA ASN A 47 -2.76 7.46 1.87
C ASN A 47 -2.66 6.00 2.30
N HIS A 48 -3.49 5.57 3.25
CA HIS A 48 -3.53 4.16 3.66
C HIS A 48 -4.05 3.30 2.50
N LEU A 49 -3.42 2.15 2.25
CA LEU A 49 -3.87 1.21 1.21
C LEU A 49 -4.74 0.07 1.76
N VAL A 50 -4.70 -0.15 3.07
CA VAL A 50 -5.48 -1.18 3.75
C VAL A 50 -6.97 -0.87 3.60
N ASP A 51 -7.76 -1.92 3.35
CA ASP A 51 -9.22 -1.89 3.15
C ASP A 51 -9.71 -1.05 1.96
N LEU A 52 -8.83 -0.58 1.09
CA LEU A 52 -9.23 0.09 -0.15
C LEU A 52 -9.61 -0.91 -1.25
N GLY A 53 -10.68 -0.59 -1.98
CA GLY A 53 -11.07 -1.29 -3.19
C GLY A 53 -10.24 -0.89 -4.41
N VAL A 54 -10.40 -1.63 -5.51
CA VAL A 54 -9.67 -1.42 -6.77
C VAL A 54 -9.83 0.03 -7.28
N ASN A 55 -11.06 0.53 -7.33
CA ASN A 55 -11.35 1.88 -7.81
C ASN A 55 -10.71 2.97 -6.93
N GLU A 56 -10.71 2.80 -5.61
CA GLU A 56 -10.10 3.75 -4.69
C GLU A 56 -8.59 3.80 -4.88
N VAL A 57 -7.94 2.65 -5.05
CA VAL A 57 -6.51 2.58 -5.34
C VAL A 57 -6.19 3.19 -6.72
N LEU A 58 -6.99 2.92 -7.75
CA LEU A 58 -6.82 3.53 -9.08
C LEU A 58 -6.93 5.06 -9.02
N ASN A 59 -7.90 5.58 -8.26
CA ASN A 59 -8.04 7.02 -8.05
C ASN A 59 -6.80 7.64 -7.37
N LEU A 60 -6.13 6.91 -6.48
CA LEU A 60 -4.87 7.36 -5.89
C LEU A 60 -3.75 7.47 -6.93
N PHE A 61 -3.65 6.51 -7.87
CA PHE A 61 -2.72 6.59 -8.99
C PHE A 61 -3.03 7.79 -9.88
N ASP A 62 -4.30 7.97 -10.27
CA ASP A 62 -4.71 9.06 -11.14
C ASP A 62 -4.48 10.43 -10.47
N TYR A 63 -4.67 10.53 -9.15
CA TYR A 63 -4.33 11.72 -8.37
C TYR A 63 -2.81 11.98 -8.31
N ALA A 64 -2.01 10.93 -8.07
CA ALA A 64 -0.55 11.05 -8.04
C ALA A 64 0.02 11.50 -9.39
N ASP A 65 -0.56 11.01 -10.48
CA ASP A 65 -0.17 11.35 -11.85
C ASP A 65 -0.56 12.80 -12.20
N ASN A 66 -1.85 13.13 -12.08
CA ASN A 66 -2.39 14.39 -12.59
C ASN A 66 -2.16 15.58 -11.66
N VAL A 67 -2.14 15.38 -10.34
CA VAL A 67 -2.08 16.47 -9.36
C VAL A 67 -0.70 16.58 -8.74
N VAL A 68 -0.11 15.47 -8.33
CA VAL A 68 1.19 15.46 -7.64
C VAL A 68 2.36 15.37 -8.63
N GLN A 69 2.09 15.12 -9.92
CA GLN A 69 3.09 14.97 -10.99
C GLN A 69 4.14 13.90 -10.65
N LYS A 70 3.65 12.77 -10.13
CA LYS A 70 4.44 11.58 -9.79
C LYS A 70 3.99 10.43 -10.66
N HIS A 71 4.50 10.41 -11.88
CA HIS A 71 4.23 9.37 -12.88
C HIS A 71 4.72 8.00 -12.38
N ILE A 72 3.80 7.21 -11.83
CA ILE A 72 4.01 5.81 -11.43
C ILE A 72 2.78 4.99 -11.79
N ASP A 73 2.97 3.72 -12.13
CA ASP A 73 1.90 2.85 -12.60
C ASP A 73 1.59 1.69 -11.63
N ALA A 74 0.39 1.13 -11.76
CA ALA A 74 -0.09 0.04 -10.92
C ALA A 74 0.72 -1.25 -11.11
N HIS A 75 1.26 -1.53 -12.30
CA HIS A 75 2.03 -2.74 -12.57
C HIS A 75 3.37 -2.72 -11.83
N THR A 76 4.11 -1.62 -11.94
CA THR A 76 5.39 -1.47 -11.24
C THR A 76 5.19 -1.49 -9.74
N THR A 77 4.18 -0.78 -9.22
CA THR A 77 3.87 -0.77 -7.79
C THR A 77 3.47 -2.16 -7.28
N ALA A 78 2.66 -2.91 -8.04
CA ALA A 78 2.30 -4.28 -7.71
C ALA A 78 3.53 -5.21 -7.70
N LYS A 79 4.46 -5.03 -8.64
CA LYS A 79 5.73 -5.78 -8.67
C LYS A 79 6.58 -5.50 -7.43
N VAL A 80 6.72 -4.23 -7.04
CA VAL A 80 7.42 -3.83 -5.81
C VAL A 80 6.78 -4.48 -4.58
N ALA A 81 5.45 -4.38 -4.43
CA ALA A 81 4.72 -4.99 -3.31
C ALA A 81 4.91 -6.51 -3.24
N LYS A 82 4.90 -7.18 -4.41
CA LYS A 82 5.07 -8.63 -4.50
C LYS A 82 6.46 -9.07 -4.06
N VAL A 83 7.51 -8.32 -4.40
CA VAL A 83 8.87 -8.60 -3.94
C VAL A 83 9.00 -8.32 -2.44
N MET A 84 8.43 -7.22 -1.93
CA MET A 84 8.42 -6.95 -0.49
C MET A 84 7.80 -8.09 0.32
N ARG A 85 6.75 -8.74 -0.21
CA ARG A 85 6.10 -9.90 0.41
C ARG A 85 7.01 -11.12 0.52
N SER A 86 7.98 -11.32 -0.38
CA SER A 86 8.94 -12.43 -0.29
C SER A 86 10.12 -12.13 0.64
N MET A 87 10.31 -10.88 1.05
CA MET A 87 11.38 -10.47 1.94
C MET A 87 11.02 -10.71 3.41
N ASP A 88 12.03 -10.94 4.26
CA ASP A 88 11.86 -11.05 5.71
C ASP A 88 11.78 -9.67 6.38
N LEU A 89 10.74 -8.90 6.06
CA LEU A 89 10.56 -7.55 6.61
C LEU A 89 10.08 -7.59 8.06
N ALA A 90 10.68 -6.74 8.89
CA ALA A 90 10.20 -6.42 10.22
C ALA A 90 8.90 -5.59 10.16
N PRO A 91 8.03 -5.68 11.18
CA PRO A 91 6.86 -4.81 11.30
C PRO A 91 7.25 -3.35 11.12
N SER A 92 6.56 -2.64 10.22
CA SER A 92 6.93 -1.28 9.82
C SER A 92 5.82 -0.61 9.03
N LYS A 93 5.92 0.72 8.86
CA LYS A 93 5.03 1.49 7.98
C LYS A 93 5.84 2.05 6.82
N LEU A 94 5.56 1.59 5.60
CA LEU A 94 6.36 1.91 4.40
C LEU A 94 5.50 2.59 3.33
N ASP A 95 6.04 3.63 2.70
CA ASP A 95 5.37 4.34 1.60
C ASP A 95 5.75 3.72 0.25
N ILE A 96 4.89 2.83 -0.26
CA ILE A 96 5.15 2.11 -1.51
C ILE A 96 5.12 3.03 -2.74
N GLY A 97 4.35 4.12 -2.70
CA GLY A 97 4.35 5.12 -3.76
C GLY A 97 5.72 5.79 -3.89
N LYS A 98 6.33 6.16 -2.76
CA LYS A 98 7.70 6.69 -2.73
C LYS A 98 8.74 5.67 -3.15
N LEU A 99 8.67 4.44 -2.63
CA LEU A 99 9.61 3.38 -3.00
C LEU A 99 9.56 3.07 -4.49
N THR A 100 8.36 2.98 -5.06
CA THR A 100 8.18 2.74 -6.50
C THR A 100 8.76 3.88 -7.33
N LYS A 101 8.54 5.14 -6.92
CA LYS A 101 9.13 6.29 -7.60
C LYS A 101 10.66 6.27 -7.55
N GLN A 102 11.24 6.03 -6.38
CA GLN A 102 12.69 5.94 -6.21
C GLN A 102 13.30 4.81 -7.04
N TYR A 103 12.62 3.65 -7.10
CA TYR A 103 13.04 2.55 -7.97
C TYR A 103 13.04 2.95 -9.44
N LEU A 104 12.00 3.65 -9.91
CA LEU A 104 11.93 4.13 -11.30
C LEU A 104 13.03 5.15 -11.63
N GLU A 105 13.34 6.06 -10.69
CA GLU A 105 14.40 7.06 -10.83
C GLU A 105 15.81 6.42 -10.86
N LYS A 106 16.02 5.30 -10.18
CA LYS A 106 17.32 4.62 -10.06
C LYS A 106 17.38 3.27 -10.78
N LYS A 107 16.44 2.98 -11.66
CA LYS A 107 16.26 1.63 -12.23
C LYS A 107 17.51 1.09 -12.92
N GLU A 108 18.33 1.97 -13.50
CA GLU A 108 19.57 1.60 -14.20
C GLU A 108 20.72 1.22 -13.24
N GLU A 109 20.64 1.64 -11.97
CA GLU A 109 21.66 1.34 -10.95
C GLU A 109 21.49 -0.05 -10.31
N TYR A 110 20.34 -0.71 -10.52
CA TYR A 110 20.00 -1.98 -9.89
C TYR A 110 19.62 -3.03 -10.92
N ALA A 111 20.11 -4.26 -10.75
CA ALA A 111 19.77 -5.36 -11.67
C ALA A 111 18.30 -5.81 -11.54
N SER A 112 17.70 -5.61 -10.37
CA SER A 112 16.31 -5.99 -10.11
C SER A 112 15.64 -5.13 -9.03
N VAL A 113 14.31 -5.29 -8.90
CA VAL A 113 13.53 -4.71 -7.80
C VAL A 113 14.00 -5.27 -6.45
N GLU A 114 14.39 -6.55 -6.41
CA GLU A 114 14.89 -7.23 -5.21
C GLU A 114 16.18 -6.57 -4.72
N ASP A 115 17.12 -6.28 -5.62
CA ASP A 115 18.39 -5.63 -5.28
C ASP A 115 18.18 -4.21 -4.74
N PHE A 116 17.29 -3.46 -5.39
CA PHE A 116 16.89 -2.13 -4.95
C PHE A 116 16.29 -2.16 -3.53
N LEU A 117 15.33 -3.06 -3.29
CA LEU A 117 14.66 -3.17 -2.00
C LEU A 117 15.59 -3.71 -0.92
N SER A 118 16.45 -4.68 -1.23
CA SER A 118 17.42 -5.23 -0.27
C SER A 118 18.40 -4.17 0.21
N THR A 119 18.81 -3.28 -0.69
CA THR A 119 19.66 -2.13 -0.35
C THR A 119 18.88 -1.08 0.45
N THR A 120 17.72 -0.65 -0.07
CA THR A 120 16.94 0.47 0.47
C THR A 120 16.26 0.15 1.80
N LEU A 121 15.84 -1.10 2.01
CA LEU A 121 15.15 -1.58 3.20
C LEU A 121 16.06 -2.43 4.09
N SER A 122 17.39 -2.37 3.93
CA SER A 122 18.35 -3.16 4.70
C SER A 122 18.14 -3.07 6.22
N ASP A 123 17.77 -1.89 6.73
CA ASP A 123 17.46 -1.66 8.15
C ASP A 123 16.15 -2.30 8.62
N PHE A 124 15.26 -2.67 7.70
CA PHE A 124 13.98 -3.34 7.98
C PHE A 124 14.03 -4.86 7.77
N ILE A 125 15.12 -5.42 7.22
CA ILE A 125 15.27 -6.87 7.01
C ILE A 125 15.64 -7.56 8.32
N GLY A 126 14.89 -8.61 8.67
CA GLY A 126 14.98 -9.39 9.90
C GLY A 126 13.83 -9.07 10.84
N LYS A 127 12.89 -10.01 11.01
CA LYS A 127 11.66 -9.86 11.83
C LYS A 127 11.88 -9.27 13.23
N ASP A 128 13.03 -9.54 13.82
CA ASP A 128 13.39 -9.18 15.18
C ASP A 128 13.96 -7.77 15.33
N LYS A 129 14.27 -7.07 14.23
CA LYS A 129 14.78 -5.67 14.27
C LYS A 129 13.78 -4.68 14.85
N HIS A 130 12.49 -4.88 14.59
CA HIS A 130 11.43 -4.01 15.10
C HIS A 130 10.39 -4.83 15.87
N LYS A 131 10.55 -4.88 17.19
CA LYS A 131 9.54 -5.44 18.10
C LYS A 131 8.73 -4.30 18.68
N PHE A 132 7.43 -4.32 18.42
CA PHE A 132 6.47 -3.42 19.06
C PHE A 132 5.74 -4.17 20.15
N GLU A 133 5.85 -3.69 21.39
CA GLU A 133 5.01 -4.16 22.49
C GLU A 133 3.61 -3.54 22.34
N PRO A 134 2.56 -4.36 22.19
CA PRO A 134 1.21 -3.85 22.02
C PRO A 134 0.76 -3.02 23.24
N ARG A 135 0.16 -1.87 22.98
CA ARG A 135 -0.41 -0.99 24.01
C ARG A 135 -1.92 -1.05 23.98
N ASP A 136 -2.51 -1.34 25.13
CA ASP A 136 -3.96 -1.30 25.29
C ASP A 136 -4.43 0.15 25.45
N VAL A 137 -5.46 0.51 24.68
CA VAL A 137 -6.03 1.85 24.63
C VAL A 137 -7.48 1.78 25.10
N VAL A 138 -7.84 2.65 26.04
CA VAL A 138 -9.22 2.88 26.47
C VAL A 138 -9.60 4.30 26.11
N LEU A 139 -10.66 4.47 25.33
CA LEU A 139 -11.15 5.80 24.96
C LEU A 139 -12.17 6.28 25.97
N TYR A 140 -11.87 7.40 26.62
CA TYR A 140 -12.79 8.05 27.55
C TYR A 140 -13.61 9.12 26.83
N GLY A 141 -14.92 8.91 26.72
CA GLY A 141 -15.83 9.77 25.97
C GLY A 141 -15.95 9.38 24.49
N PHE A 142 -17.18 9.09 24.05
CA PHE A 142 -17.48 8.64 22.68
C PHE A 142 -18.28 9.66 21.86
N GLY A 143 -17.90 10.93 22.01
CA GLY A 143 -18.41 12.02 21.20
C GLY A 143 -17.83 12.01 19.77
N ARG A 144 -17.78 13.18 19.13
CA ARG A 144 -17.25 13.32 17.77
C ARG A 144 -15.80 12.84 17.66
N ILE A 145 -14.93 13.29 18.56
CA ILE A 145 -13.49 12.93 18.57
C ILE A 145 -13.29 11.46 18.95
N GLY A 146 -14.00 10.96 19.96
CA GLY A 146 -13.90 9.55 20.38
C GLY A 146 -14.20 8.58 19.24
N ARG A 147 -15.20 8.89 18.40
CA ARG A 147 -15.50 8.10 17.19
C ARG A 147 -14.40 8.17 16.12
N LEU A 148 -13.79 9.34 15.93
CA LEU A 148 -12.69 9.49 14.97
C LEU A 148 -11.44 8.75 15.46
N ALA A 149 -11.09 8.88 16.75
CA ALA A 149 -9.98 8.15 17.35
C ALA A 149 -10.19 6.64 17.27
N ALA A 150 -11.40 6.14 17.62
CA ALA A 150 -11.71 4.72 17.50
C ALA A 150 -11.58 4.22 16.06
N ARG A 151 -12.06 4.98 15.08
CA ARG A 151 -11.93 4.64 13.65
C ARG A 151 -10.46 4.52 13.23
N GLU A 152 -9.62 5.47 13.62
CA GLU A 152 -8.19 5.43 13.27
C GLU A 152 -7.45 4.29 13.97
N LEU A 153 -7.77 4.00 15.24
CA LEU A 153 -7.22 2.85 15.95
C LEU A 153 -7.60 1.53 15.28
N ILE A 154 -8.84 1.39 14.81
CA ILE A 154 -9.32 0.18 14.12
C ILE A 154 -8.64 0.03 12.75
N LYS A 155 -8.50 1.10 11.97
CA LYS A 155 -7.79 1.05 10.67
C LYS A 155 -6.32 0.61 10.81
N GLN A 156 -5.68 1.02 11.90
CA GLN A 156 -4.28 0.66 12.18
C GLN A 156 -4.15 -0.70 12.87
N ALA A 157 -5.26 -1.38 13.16
CA ALA A 157 -5.27 -2.53 14.06
C ALA A 157 -4.60 -3.78 13.48
N GLY A 158 -4.29 -3.87 12.18
CA GLY A 158 -3.47 -4.93 11.54
C GLY A 158 -3.36 -6.26 12.29
N LYS A 159 -2.13 -6.64 12.69
CA LYS A 159 -1.86 -7.78 13.60
C LYS A 159 -2.12 -7.52 15.09
N GLY A 160 -2.62 -6.34 15.45
CA GLY A 160 -2.83 -5.90 16.83
C GLY A 160 -1.55 -5.56 17.59
N GLN A 161 -0.46 -5.30 16.87
CA GLN A 161 0.88 -5.21 17.44
C GLN A 161 1.23 -3.84 18.04
N GLN A 162 0.46 -2.79 17.76
CA GLN A 162 0.79 -1.43 18.20
C GLN A 162 -0.22 -0.86 19.20
N LEU A 163 -1.41 -0.47 18.76
CA LEU A 163 -2.46 0.08 19.61
C LEU A 163 -3.70 -0.81 19.55
N ARG A 164 -4.18 -1.27 20.71
CA ARG A 164 -5.33 -2.17 20.82
C ARG A 164 -6.45 -1.46 21.56
N LEU A 165 -7.48 -1.03 20.85
CA LEU A 165 -8.67 -0.48 21.49
C LEU A 165 -9.37 -1.58 22.30
N ARG A 166 -9.38 -1.44 23.64
CA ARG A 166 -9.95 -2.43 24.58
C ARG A 166 -11.31 -2.05 25.11
N ALA A 167 -11.55 -0.76 25.30
CA ALA A 167 -12.82 -0.27 25.80
C ALA A 167 -13.08 1.17 25.33
N ILE A 168 -14.36 1.51 25.31
CA ILE A 168 -14.86 2.86 25.14
C ILE A 168 -15.73 3.15 26.36
N VAL A 169 -15.35 4.15 27.15
CA VAL A 169 -16.11 4.57 28.32
C VAL A 169 -17.05 5.70 27.91
N THR A 170 -18.35 5.42 27.96
CA THR A 170 -19.41 6.41 27.70
C THR A 170 -19.85 7.05 29.01
N ARG A 171 -20.21 8.34 28.95
CA ARG A 171 -20.95 9.04 29.99
C ARG A 171 -22.31 9.43 29.44
#